data_AF-A0A5B6UPE3-F1
#
_entry.id   AF-A0A5B6UPE3-F1
#
_cell.length_a   1.000
_cell.length_b   1.000
_cell.length_c   1.000
_cell.angle_alpha   90.00
_cell.angle_beta   90.00
_cell.angle_gamma   90.00
#
_symmetry.space_group_name_H-M   'P 1'
#
loop_
_entity.id
_entity.type
_entity.pdbx_description
1 polymer ?
#
loop_
_entity_poly.entity_id
_entity_poly.type
_entity_poly.pdbx_seq_one_letter_code
_entity_poly.pdbx_strand_id
1 'polypeptide(L)'
;MNWEHGDSQWEQQTLVGADDFNAILFSFGKQGGRVREERQMATFRATLDDCSLSDLGFSSQWYTWERGQLASNNIRERLDRGVANVE
;
A
#
# COMPACT_ATOMS: atom_id res chain seq x y z
N MET A 1 -43.03 -10.52 26.12
CA MET A 1 -42.20 -9.53 25.41
C MET A 1 -40.78 -10.04 25.52
N ASN A 2 -40.34 -10.75 24.49
CA ASN A 2 -39.02 -11.37 24.46
C ASN A 2 -38.07 -10.35 23.84
N TRP A 3 -37.03 -9.98 24.59
CA TRP A 3 -35.90 -9.21 24.07
C TRP A 3 -34.87 -10.21 23.58
N GLU A 4 -34.93 -10.56 22.30
CA GLU A 4 -33.78 -11.21 21.66
C GLU A 4 -32.65 -10.19 21.58
N HIS A 5 -31.50 -10.57 22.12
CA HIS A 5 -30.27 -9.81 22.00
C HIS A 5 -29.89 -9.84 20.52
N GLY A 6 -30.24 -8.77 19.80
CA GLY A 6 -29.72 -8.55 18.46
C GLY A 6 -28.21 -8.38 18.59
N ASP A 7 -27.48 -9.40 18.16
CA ASP A 7 -26.05 -9.35 17.95
C ASP A 7 -25.71 -8.03 17.27
N SER A 8 -24.81 -7.27 17.90
CA SER A 8 -24.46 -5.93 17.46
C SER A 8 -23.96 -5.99 16.02
N GLN A 9 -24.72 -5.37 15.11
CA GLN A 9 -24.28 -5.02 13.76
C GLN A 9 -23.23 -3.90 13.83
N TRP A 10 -22.08 -4.21 14.43
CA TRP A 10 -20.82 -3.55 14.13
C TRP A 10 -19.97 -4.56 13.39
N GLU A 11 -20.50 -5.09 12.28
CA GLU A 11 -19.69 -5.80 11.29
C GLU A 11 -18.53 -4.87 10.94
N GLN A 12 -17.33 -5.40 11.11
CA GLN A 12 -16.06 -4.72 10.92
C GLN A 12 -16.08 -4.04 9.56
N GLN A 13 -16.12 -2.71 9.54
CA GLN A 13 -16.17 -1.97 8.29
C GLN A 13 -14.85 -2.18 7.56
N THR A 14 -14.92 -2.67 6.33
CA THR A 14 -13.75 -2.74 5.46
C THR A 14 -13.21 -1.32 5.23
N LEU A 15 -12.10 -0.95 5.87
CA LEU A 15 -11.42 0.31 5.64
C LEU A 15 -10.64 0.23 4.33
N VAL A 16 -11.19 0.79 3.26
CA VAL A 16 -10.49 0.98 1.98
C VAL A 16 -9.88 2.38 1.97
N GLY A 17 -8.55 2.46 1.95
CA GLY A 17 -7.80 3.72 1.86
C GLY A 17 -6.92 3.75 0.62
N ALA A 18 -6.84 4.89 -0.06
CA ALA A 18 -5.86 5.15 -1.10
C ALA A 18 -5.06 6.39 -0.71
N ASP A 19 -3.74 6.25 -0.57
CA ASP A 19 -2.88 7.34 -0.11
C ASP A 19 -1.46 7.25 -0.73
N ASP A 20 -0.71 8.34 -0.64
CA ASP A 20 0.71 8.43 -1.00
C ASP A 20 1.57 8.12 0.22
N PHE A 21 2.05 6.88 0.31
CA PHE A 21 2.89 6.43 1.41
C PHE A 21 4.34 6.92 1.32
N ASN A 22 4.76 7.49 0.18
CA ASN A 22 6.17 7.79 -0.11
C ASN A 22 7.13 6.59 0.17
N ALA A 23 6.61 5.36 0.05
CA ALA A 23 7.28 4.11 0.39
C ALA A 23 7.00 3.01 -0.64
N ILE A 24 8.00 2.15 -0.88
CA ILE A 24 7.88 0.99 -1.77
C ILE A 24 7.89 -0.31 -0.94
N LEU A 25 7.08 -1.29 -1.34
CA LEU A 25 7.00 -2.60 -0.65
C LEU A 25 8.15 -3.55 -1.00
N PHE A 26 8.61 -3.47 -2.25
CA PHE A 26 9.62 -4.35 -2.82
C PHE A 26 10.49 -3.59 -3.81
N SER A 27 11.68 -4.12 -4.08
CA SER A 27 12.66 -3.50 -4.99
C SER A 27 12.11 -3.27 -6.40
N PHE A 28 11.22 -4.14 -6.90
CA PHE A 28 10.55 -3.99 -8.20
C PHE A 28 9.58 -2.80 -8.25
N GLY A 29 9.23 -2.21 -7.11
CA GLY A 29 8.46 -0.97 -7.03
C GLY A 29 9.25 0.27 -7.43
N LYS A 30 10.54 0.11 -7.77
CA LYS A 30 11.44 1.18 -8.19
C LYS A 30 12.22 0.79 -9.44
N GLN A 31 12.37 1.73 -10.36
CA GLN A 31 13.25 1.64 -11.51
C GLN A 31 14.19 2.85 -11.55
N GLY A 32 15.48 2.58 -11.83
CA GLY A 32 16.52 3.61 -11.88
C GLY A 32 16.90 4.19 -10.52
N GLY A 33 17.95 5.00 -10.50
CA GLY A 33 18.46 5.64 -9.28
C GLY A 33 19.00 4.65 -8.23
N ARG A 34 19.09 5.10 -6.98
CA ARG A 34 19.59 4.28 -5.86
C ARG A 34 18.53 3.29 -5.39
N VAL A 35 18.90 2.03 -5.20
CA VAL A 35 18.03 1.01 -4.62
C VAL A 35 17.57 1.43 -3.21
N ARG A 36 16.28 1.27 -2.91
CA ARG A 36 15.76 1.52 -1.57
C ARG A 36 16.29 0.48 -0.60
N GLU A 37 16.63 0.90 0.61
CA GLU A 37 17.16 0.00 1.63
C GLU A 37 16.12 -1.05 2.02
N GLU A 38 16.52 -2.33 2.03
CA GLU A 38 15.63 -3.46 2.37
C GLU A 38 14.97 -3.27 3.74
N ARG A 39 15.72 -2.72 4.71
CA ARG A 39 15.20 -2.41 6.04
C ARG A 39 13.98 -1.48 5.99
N GLN A 40 13.99 -0.45 5.14
CA GLN A 40 12.85 0.47 5.02
C GLN A 40 11.64 -0.23 4.41
N MET A 41 11.85 -1.07 3.40
CA MET A 41 10.78 -1.85 2.78
C MET A 41 10.22 -2.90 3.77
N ALA A 42 11.08 -3.51 4.59
CA ALA A 42 10.67 -4.46 5.63
C ALA A 42 9.84 -3.78 6.72
N THR A 43 10.26 -2.61 7.19
CA THR A 43 9.47 -1.81 8.13
C THR A 43 8.11 -1.45 7.55
N PHE A 44 8.04 -1.03 6.29
CA PHE A 44 6.76 -0.68 5.68
C PHE A 44 5.80 -1.87 5.56
N ARG A 45 6.30 -3.06 5.18
CA ARG A 45 5.51 -4.30 5.18
C ARG A 45 5.00 -4.64 6.58
N ALA A 46 5.86 -4.58 7.60
CA ALA A 46 5.46 -4.81 8.98
C ALA A 46 4.38 -3.82 9.46
N THR A 47 4.47 -2.55 9.06
CA THR A 47 3.43 -1.56 9.39
C THR A 47 2.07 -1.90 8.76
N LEU A 48 2.04 -2.41 7.53
CA LEU A 48 0.79 -2.87 6.92
C LEU A 48 0.24 -4.09 7.66
N ASP A 49 1.11 -5.05 7.99
CA ASP A 49 0.74 -6.26 8.74
C ASP A 49 0.20 -5.91 10.14
N ASP A 50 0.85 -4.99 10.87
CA ASP A 50 0.44 -4.52 12.20
C ASP A 50 -0.93 -3.82 12.17
N CYS A 51 -1.30 -3.24 11.01
CA CYS A 51 -2.59 -2.61 10.79
C CYS A 51 -3.63 -3.55 10.14
N SER A 52 -3.31 -4.82 9.93
CA SER A 52 -4.12 -5.80 9.18
C SER A 52 -4.51 -5.31 7.78
N LEU A 53 -3.66 -4.49 7.15
CA LEU A 53 -3.88 -3.91 5.83
C LEU A 53 -3.17 -4.70 4.74
N SER A 54 -3.83 -4.92 3.61
CA SER A 54 -3.27 -5.54 2.41
C SER A 54 -3.29 -4.59 1.22
N ASP A 55 -2.22 -4.60 0.41
CA ASP A 55 -2.17 -3.90 -0.88
C ASP A 55 -3.23 -4.51 -1.81
N LEU A 56 -4.16 -3.70 -2.29
CA LEU A 56 -5.23 -4.10 -3.21
C LEU A 56 -4.71 -4.37 -4.63
N GLY A 57 -3.44 -4.08 -4.90
CA GLY A 57 -2.89 -4.07 -6.24
C GLY A 57 -3.35 -2.86 -7.06
N PHE A 58 -2.82 -2.78 -8.28
CA PHE A 58 -3.22 -1.80 -9.29
C PHE A 58 -3.33 -2.52 -10.63
N SER A 59 -4.34 -2.19 -11.43
CA SER A 59 -4.57 -2.77 -12.76
C SER A 59 -3.99 -1.95 -13.92
N SER A 60 -3.47 -0.75 -13.64
CA SER A 60 -3.03 0.22 -14.65
C SER A 60 -1.55 0.59 -14.48
N GLN A 61 -1.17 1.87 -14.64
CA GLN A 61 0.21 2.35 -14.52
C GLN A 61 0.86 1.84 -13.23
N TRP A 62 1.90 1.04 -13.40
CA TRP A 62 2.60 0.38 -12.30
C TRP A 62 3.37 1.36 -11.42
N TYR A 63 3.88 2.45 -12.01
CA TYR A 63 4.58 3.52 -11.31
C TYR A 63 3.67 4.73 -11.21
N THR A 64 3.65 5.37 -10.06
CA THR A 64 2.79 6.53 -9.76
C THR A 64 3.58 7.83 -9.68
N TRP A 65 4.92 7.71 -9.60
CA TRP A 65 5.85 8.83 -9.62
C TRP A 65 6.98 8.60 -10.63
N GLU A 66 7.39 9.67 -11.30
CA GLU A 66 8.48 9.69 -12.28
C GLU A 66 9.30 10.98 -12.18
N ARG A 67 10.63 10.86 -12.30
CA ARG A 67 11.56 11.99 -12.37
C ARG A 67 12.70 11.71 -13.33
N GLY A 68 13.00 12.71 -14.15
CA GLY A 68 14.02 12.62 -15.20
C GLY A 68 13.35 12.47 -16.57
N GLN A 69 14.02 12.97 -17.60
CA GLN A 69 13.48 13.00 -18.97
C GLN A 69 14.24 12.07 -19.91
N LEU A 70 15.46 11.66 -19.55
CA LEU A 70 16.31 10.81 -20.36
C LEU A 70 16.35 9.42 -19.74
N ALA A 71 16.44 8.37 -20.56
CA ALA A 71 16.54 7.01 -20.08
C ALA A 71 17.70 6.79 -19.08
N SER A 72 18.79 7.55 -19.22
CA SER A 72 19.95 7.50 -18.33
C SER A 72 19.72 8.10 -16.95
N ASN A 73 18.74 8.99 -16.78
CA ASN A 73 18.43 9.65 -15.51
C ASN A 73 16.98 9.46 -15.03
N ASN A 74 16.20 8.64 -15.74
CA ASN A 74 14.81 8.38 -15.41
C ASN A 74 14.72 7.48 -14.17
N ILE A 75 13.96 7.94 -13.19
CA ILE A 75 13.63 7.24 -11.96
C ILE A 75 12.11 7.14 -11.87
N ARG A 76 11.61 5.93 -11.65
CA ARG A 76 10.18 5.66 -11.46
C ARG A 76 9.94 4.92 -10.16
N GLU A 77 8.88 5.28 -9.44
CA GLU A 77 8.52 4.69 -8.16
C GLU A 77 7.01 4.46 -8.07
N ARG A 78 6.61 3.40 -7.36
CA ARG A 78 5.22 3.13 -7.00
C ARG A 78 5.00 3.58 -5.56
N LEU A 79 4.47 4.78 -5.38
CA LEU A 79 4.30 5.44 -4.07
C LEU A 79 2.84 5.41 -3.59
N ASP A 80 1.90 5.64 -4.50
CA ASP A 80 0.47 5.59 -4.21
C ASP A 80 -0.02 4.13 -4.18
N ARG A 81 -0.80 3.79 -3.15
CA ARG A 81 -1.33 2.43 -2.96
C ARG A 81 -2.75 2.48 -2.43
N GLY A 82 -3.60 1.61 -2.96
CA GLY A 82 -4.85 1.22 -2.33
C GLY A 82 -4.58 0.11 -1.34
N VAL A 83 -5.02 0.28 -0.09
CA VAL A 83 -4.96 -0.72 0.96
C VAL A 83 -6.35 -0.98 1.52
N ALA A 84 -6.61 -2.22 1.91
CA ALA A 84 -7.82 -2.58 2.64
C ALA A 84 -7.48 -3.49 3.81
N ASN A 85 -8.28 -3.44 4.87
CA ASN A 85 -8.29 -4.53 5.84
C ASN A 85 -8.88 -5.80 5.19
N VAL A 86 -8.38 -6.95 5.63
CA VAL A 86 -8.77 -8.27 5.09
C VAL A 86 -9.81 -8.97 5.96
N GLU A 87 -10.39 -8.24 6.93
CA GLU A 87 -11.45 -8.74 7.82
C GLU A 87 -12.83 -8.34 7.33
#